data_AF-A0A1B6KY13-F1
#
_entry.id   AF-A0A1B6KY13-F1
#
_cell.length_a   1.000
_cell.length_b   1.000
_cell.length_c   1.000
_cell.angle_alpha   90.00
_cell.angle_beta   90.00
_cell.angle_gamma   90.00
#
_symmetry.space_group_name_H-M   'P 1'
#
loop_
_entity.id
_entity.type
_entity.pdbx_description
1 polymer ?
#
loop_
_entity_poly.entity_id
_entity_poly.type
_entity_poly.pdbx_seq_one_letter_code
_entity_poly.pdbx_strand_id
1 'polypeptide(L)'
;VTPGYLCLCFVELCSPLVYSTYTFDLHCCTYPVTPRCLIIKMLITQIKYSVVLFFQLSLLVIDLAINAFGDKIRYNSGLLLLLYIIQDSLQVLSLTVLFISIFQTNVFQAGFVELLYARFRGAVVTAMIYLLLTVCLQTWALTERWDTPLSYSWPTFMGILYTLQRAASCFHYYCYKKSILCLTDPRLYDDNWITQQIRESR
;
A
#
# COMPACT_ATOMS: atom_id res chain seq x y z
N VAL A 1 -19.42 -17.53 -1.04
CA VAL A 1 -18.90 -17.03 -2.34
C VAL A 1 -17.38 -16.89 -2.21
N THR A 2 -16.67 -17.78 -2.90
CA THR A 2 -15.22 -17.82 -3.27
C THR A 2 -14.12 -17.57 -2.21
N PRO A 3 -13.70 -18.62 -1.47
CA PRO A 3 -12.40 -18.64 -0.76
C PRO A 3 -11.16 -18.80 -1.68
N GLY A 4 -11.33 -19.18 -2.95
CA GLY A 4 -10.22 -19.52 -3.85
C GLY A 4 -9.38 -18.33 -4.36
N TYR A 5 -10.00 -17.19 -4.67
CA TYR A 5 -9.27 -16.02 -5.19
C TYR A 5 -8.46 -15.27 -4.12
N LEU A 6 -8.89 -15.35 -2.85
CA LEU A 6 -8.18 -14.78 -1.69
C LEU A 6 -6.84 -15.48 -1.44
N CYS A 7 -6.76 -16.79 -1.68
CA CYS A 7 -5.53 -17.57 -1.51
C CYS A 7 -4.46 -17.19 -2.54
N LEU A 8 -4.86 -16.96 -3.80
CA LEU A 8 -3.94 -16.53 -4.87
C LEU A 8 -3.37 -15.13 -4.63
N CYS A 9 -4.19 -14.16 -4.21
CA CYS A 9 -3.70 -12.82 -3.84
C CYS A 9 -2.75 -12.86 -2.63
N PHE A 10 -3.01 -13.72 -1.63
CA PHE A 10 -2.14 -13.86 -0.45
C PHE A 10 -0.76 -14.44 -0.82
N VAL A 11 -0.72 -15.43 -1.72
CA VAL A 11 0.52 -16.05 -2.23
C VAL A 11 1.32 -15.08 -3.13
N GLU A 12 0.64 -14.28 -3.97
CA GLU A 12 1.29 -13.25 -4.79
C GLU A 12 1.77 -12.03 -3.98
N LEU A 13 1.14 -11.72 -2.83
CA LEU A 13 1.59 -10.67 -1.92
C LEU A 13 2.81 -11.08 -1.07
N CYS A 14 2.93 -12.36 -0.73
CA CYS A 14 4.06 -12.92 0.04
C CYS A 14 5.29 -13.30 -0.81
N SER A 15 5.18 -13.28 -2.15
CA SER A 15 6.30 -13.59 -3.07
C SER A 15 7.27 -12.44 -3.47
N PRO A 16 7.28 -11.20 -2.89
CA PRO A 16 8.22 -10.18 -3.36
C PRO A 16 9.65 -10.37 -2.83
N LEU A 17 9.89 -11.30 -1.90
CA LEU A 17 11.18 -11.46 -1.22
C LEU A 17 12.28 -12.15 -2.05
N VAL A 18 11.97 -12.74 -3.21
CA VAL A 18 12.95 -13.59 -3.94
C VAL A 18 13.32 -13.06 -5.33
N TYR A 19 12.50 -12.24 -5.99
CA TYR A 19 12.73 -11.91 -7.41
C TYR A 19 13.46 -10.59 -7.70
N SER A 20 13.58 -9.67 -6.74
CA SER A 20 14.17 -8.34 -7.02
C SER A 20 15.64 -8.21 -6.59
N THR A 21 16.27 -9.27 -6.08
CA THR A 21 17.66 -9.27 -5.61
C THR A 21 18.69 -9.76 -6.64
N TYR A 22 18.27 -10.29 -7.80
CA TYR A 22 19.19 -11.05 -8.66
C TYR A 22 19.39 -10.56 -10.10
N THR A 23 18.75 -9.48 -10.56
CA THR A 23 18.88 -9.03 -11.96
C THR A 23 18.89 -7.51 -12.09
N PHE A 24 19.88 -6.85 -11.50
CA PHE A 24 20.26 -5.51 -11.95
C PHE A 24 21.75 -5.49 -12.29
N ASP A 25 21.98 -5.41 -13.60
CA ASP A 25 23.25 -5.38 -14.31
C ASP A 25 24.43 -4.78 -13.54
N LEU A 26 25.43 -5.62 -13.30
CA LEU A 26 26.76 -5.24 -12.84
C LEU A 26 27.63 -4.58 -13.94
N HIS A 27 27.05 -4.19 -15.08
CA HIS A 27 27.81 -3.96 -16.31
C HIS A 27 27.98 -2.50 -16.74
N CYS A 28 27.79 -1.52 -15.84
CA CYS A 28 27.98 -0.10 -16.17
C CYS A 28 28.51 0.73 -14.98
N CYS A 29 29.77 0.52 -14.57
CA CYS A 29 30.48 1.47 -13.71
C CYS A 29 31.94 1.62 -14.17
N THR A 30 32.17 2.57 -15.07
CA THR A 30 33.49 3.12 -15.42
C THR A 30 33.60 4.57 -14.94
N TYR A 31 33.70 4.80 -13.63
CA TYR A 31 34.18 6.08 -13.08
C TYR A 31 34.98 5.85 -11.78
N PRO A 32 36.18 6.45 -11.61
CA PRO A 32 37.02 6.21 -10.45
C PRO A 32 36.70 7.23 -9.35
N VAL A 33 35.87 6.86 -8.36
CA VAL A 33 35.71 7.64 -7.12
C VAL A 33 35.61 6.68 -5.94
N THR A 34 36.27 7.03 -4.84
CA THR A 34 36.64 6.17 -3.70
C THR A 34 35.52 5.21 -3.22
N PRO A 35 35.74 3.88 -3.19
CA PRO A 35 34.66 2.89 -3.21
C PRO A 35 33.94 2.69 -1.86
N ARG A 36 34.61 2.87 -0.72
CA ARG A 36 34.04 2.43 0.58
C ARG A 36 32.90 3.31 1.08
N CYS A 37 32.98 4.63 0.91
CA CYS A 37 31.95 5.55 1.43
C CYS A 37 30.67 5.50 0.57
N LEU A 38 30.80 5.35 -0.75
CA LEU A 38 29.67 5.20 -1.67
C LEU A 38 28.93 3.88 -1.43
N ILE A 39 29.67 2.77 -1.26
CA ILE A 39 29.08 1.46 -0.97
C ILE A 39 28.34 1.46 0.37
N ILE A 40 28.90 2.08 1.41
CA ILE A 40 28.24 2.19 2.73
C ILE A 40 26.98 3.07 2.62
N LYS A 41 27.04 4.21 1.93
CA LYS A 41 25.87 5.08 1.70
C LYS A 41 24.78 4.35 0.91
N MET A 42 25.13 3.60 -0.13
CA MET A 42 24.18 2.80 -0.90
C MET A 42 23.56 1.69 -0.04
N LEU A 43 24.35 0.99 0.78
CA LEU A 43 23.86 -0.09 1.65
C LEU A 43 22.92 0.44 2.74
N ILE A 44 23.28 1.54 3.42
CA ILE A 44 22.43 2.19 4.44
C ILE A 44 21.12 2.69 3.82
N THR A 45 21.20 3.27 2.63
CA THR A 45 20.04 3.77 1.88
C THR A 45 19.11 2.63 1.48
N GLN A 46 19.66 1.49 1.03
CA GLN A 46 18.91 0.27 0.73
C GLN A 46 18.23 -0.32 1.97
N ILE A 47 18.92 -0.37 3.13
CA ILE A 47 18.34 -0.86 4.38
C ILE A 47 17.18 0.03 4.82
N LYS A 48 17.34 1.36 4.77
CA LYS A 48 16.26 2.32 5.12
C LYS A 48 15.00 2.07 4.29
N TYR A 49 15.14 1.95 2.96
CA TYR A 49 13.99 1.72 2.09
C TYR A 49 13.41 0.31 2.22
N SER A 50 14.23 -0.69 2.50
CA SER A 50 13.79 -2.06 2.78
C SER A 50 12.95 -2.14 4.06
N VAL A 51 13.34 -1.43 5.12
CA VAL A 51 12.56 -1.35 6.38
C VAL A 51 11.22 -0.66 6.15
N VAL A 52 11.18 0.46 5.42
CA VAL A 52 9.92 1.15 5.10
C VAL A 52 9.01 0.25 4.27
N LEU A 53 9.55 -0.44 3.26
CA LEU A 53 8.81 -1.39 2.43
C LEU A 53 8.23 -2.54 3.27
N PHE A 54 9.04 -3.14 4.14
CA PHE A 54 8.60 -4.21 5.02
C PHE A 54 7.48 -3.74 5.97
N PHE A 55 7.62 -2.55 6.54
CA PHE A 55 6.60 -1.95 7.38
C PHE A 55 5.29 -1.71 6.61
N GLN A 56 5.35 -1.07 5.44
CA GLN A 56 4.16 -0.83 4.60
C GLN A 56 3.50 -2.13 4.14
N LEU A 57 4.29 -3.15 3.78
CA LEU A 57 3.76 -4.47 3.42
C LEU A 57 3.07 -5.15 4.61
N SER A 58 3.64 -5.02 5.81
CA SER A 58 3.04 -5.55 7.04
C SER A 58 1.69 -4.91 7.34
N LEU A 59 1.59 -3.57 7.22
CA LEU A 59 0.31 -2.86 7.35
C LEU A 59 -0.74 -3.37 6.36
N LEU A 60 -0.34 -3.59 5.11
CA LEU A 60 -1.24 -4.10 4.05
C LEU A 60 -1.72 -5.52 4.32
N VAL A 61 -0.83 -6.40 4.81
CA VAL A 61 -1.18 -7.78 5.17
C VAL A 61 -2.14 -7.81 6.36
N ILE A 62 -1.93 -6.97 7.36
CA ILE A 62 -2.84 -6.89 8.51
C ILE A 62 -4.22 -6.37 8.08
N ASP A 63 -4.30 -5.29 7.28
CA ASP A 63 -5.59 -4.82 6.72
C ASP A 63 -6.29 -5.93 5.92
N LEU A 64 -5.58 -6.62 5.03
CA LEU A 64 -6.13 -7.73 4.25
C LEU A 64 -6.65 -8.86 5.15
N ALA A 65 -5.92 -9.20 6.21
CA ALA A 65 -6.34 -10.23 7.16
C ALA A 65 -7.64 -9.82 7.89
N ILE A 66 -7.72 -8.58 8.40
CA ILE A 66 -8.95 -8.09 9.06
C ILE A 66 -10.10 -8.04 8.06
N ASN A 67 -9.86 -7.56 6.84
CA ASN A 67 -10.86 -7.52 5.78
C ASN A 67 -11.37 -8.93 5.44
N ALA A 68 -10.50 -9.94 5.36
CA ALA A 68 -10.88 -11.32 5.02
C ALA A 68 -11.57 -12.08 6.17
N PHE A 69 -11.09 -11.91 7.40
CA PHE A 69 -11.53 -12.70 8.56
C PHE A 69 -12.50 -11.98 9.50
N GLY A 70 -12.66 -10.65 9.39
CA GLY A 70 -13.54 -9.86 10.27
C GLY A 70 -14.99 -10.33 10.24
N ASP A 71 -15.43 -10.88 9.11
CA ASP A 71 -16.76 -11.49 8.95
C ASP A 71 -17.00 -12.71 9.85
N LYS A 72 -15.95 -13.36 10.37
CA LYS A 72 -16.09 -14.49 11.31
C LYS A 72 -16.27 -14.06 12.76
N ILE A 73 -15.96 -12.81 13.10
CA ILE A 73 -15.99 -12.28 14.47
C ILE A 73 -17.33 -11.56 14.76
N ARG A 74 -18.33 -11.75 13.89
CA ARG A 74 -19.66 -11.10 13.96
C ARG A 74 -20.46 -11.40 15.24
N TYR A 75 -20.12 -12.41 16.02
CA TYR A 75 -20.87 -12.80 17.22
C TYR A 75 -20.65 -11.87 18.42
N ASN A 76 -19.61 -11.04 18.40
CA ASN A 76 -19.30 -10.10 19.48
C ASN A 76 -19.15 -8.67 18.93
N SER A 77 -20.17 -7.84 19.12
CA SER A 77 -20.21 -6.46 18.61
C SER A 77 -19.06 -5.59 19.11
N GLY A 78 -18.59 -5.81 20.34
CA GLY A 78 -17.47 -5.06 20.92
C GLY A 78 -16.13 -5.39 20.26
N LEU A 79 -15.86 -6.68 20.02
CA LEU A 79 -14.66 -7.09 19.28
C LEU A 79 -14.71 -6.66 17.82
N LEU A 80 -15.90 -6.70 17.20
CA LEU A 80 -16.11 -6.22 15.84
C LEU A 80 -15.80 -4.71 15.72
N LEU A 81 -16.31 -3.90 16.65
CA LEU A 81 -16.02 -2.46 16.73
C LEU A 81 -14.51 -2.20 16.87
N LEU A 82 -13.82 -2.94 17.74
CA LEU A 82 -12.39 -2.78 17.94
C LEU A 82 -11.60 -3.10 16.66
N LEU A 83 -11.96 -4.17 15.95
CA LEU A 83 -11.32 -4.55 14.68
C LEU A 83 -11.51 -3.49 13.60
N TYR A 84 -12.70 -2.90 13.52
CA TYR A 84 -13.03 -1.81 12.60
C TYR A 84 -12.17 -0.57 12.87
N ILE A 85 -12.08 -0.14 14.13
CA ILE A 85 -11.20 0.99 14.50
C ILE A 85 -9.73 0.71 14.17
N ILE A 86 -9.25 -0.51 14.45
CA ILE A 86 -7.88 -0.92 14.12
C ILE A 86 -7.67 -0.89 12.61
N GLN A 87 -8.60 -1.44 11.83
CA GLN A 87 -8.50 -1.48 10.37
C GLN A 87 -8.43 -0.07 9.77
N ASP A 88 -9.33 0.82 10.17
CA ASP A 88 -9.36 2.21 9.68
C ASP A 88 -8.07 2.95 10.04
N SER A 89 -7.57 2.75 11.25
CA SER A 89 -6.30 3.32 11.70
C SER A 89 -5.11 2.83 10.85
N LEU A 90 -5.08 1.54 10.50
CA LEU A 90 -4.03 0.97 9.64
C LEU A 90 -4.10 1.51 8.22
N GLN A 91 -5.31 1.70 7.66
CA GLN A 91 -5.49 2.30 6.34
C GLN A 91 -5.00 3.75 6.30
N VAL A 92 -5.38 4.56 7.30
CA VAL A 92 -4.92 5.95 7.41
C VAL A 92 -3.41 6.03 7.63
N LEU A 93 -2.84 5.15 8.46
CA LEU A 93 -1.40 5.08 8.68
C LEU A 93 -0.66 4.70 7.39
N SER A 94 -1.15 3.69 6.67
CA SER A 94 -0.62 3.26 5.38
C SER A 94 -0.57 4.43 4.38
N LEU A 95 -1.69 5.15 4.23
CA LEU A 95 -1.77 6.33 3.37
C LEU A 95 -0.81 7.45 3.83
N THR A 96 -0.68 7.68 5.14
CA THR A 96 0.22 8.70 5.70
C THR A 96 1.68 8.37 5.40
N VAL A 97 2.11 7.11 5.61
CA VAL A 97 3.47 6.68 5.31
C VAL A 97 3.75 6.81 3.80
N LEU A 98 2.77 6.48 2.94
CA LEU A 98 2.90 6.69 1.50
C LEU A 98 3.17 8.16 1.16
N PHE A 99 2.40 9.10 1.73
CA PHE A 99 2.63 10.53 1.51
C PHE A 99 3.99 11.00 2.01
N ILE A 100 4.39 10.58 3.22
CA ILE A 100 5.72 10.90 3.77
C ILE A 100 6.81 10.36 2.84
N SER A 101 6.69 9.12 2.37
CA SER A 101 7.66 8.53 1.44
C SER A 101 7.75 9.30 0.12
N ILE A 102 6.63 9.78 -0.41
CA ILE A 102 6.59 10.60 -1.63
C ILE A 102 7.29 11.96 -1.40
N PHE A 103 7.01 12.65 -0.30
CA PHE A 103 7.62 13.95 0.01
C PHE A 103 9.11 13.89 0.30
N GLN A 104 9.62 12.74 0.75
CA GLN A 104 11.04 12.52 1.00
C GLN A 104 11.85 12.27 -0.29
N THR A 105 11.22 12.15 -1.45
CA THR A 105 11.91 11.88 -2.72
C THR A 105 12.60 13.14 -3.27
N ASN A 106 13.79 12.98 -3.85
CA ASN A 106 14.52 14.09 -4.49
C ASN A 106 13.75 14.67 -5.69
N VAL A 107 12.92 13.85 -6.35
CA VAL A 107 12.04 14.29 -7.46
C VAL A 107 11.03 15.36 -7.00
N PHE A 108 10.48 15.21 -5.79
CA PHE A 108 9.61 16.22 -5.20
C PHE A 108 10.38 17.50 -4.86
N GLN A 109 11.59 17.37 -4.30
CA GLN A 109 12.46 18.49 -3.97
C GLN A 109 12.93 19.27 -5.22
N ALA A 110 13.11 18.58 -6.35
CA ALA A 110 13.46 19.17 -7.64
C ALA A 110 12.28 19.87 -8.36
N GLY A 111 11.07 19.83 -7.79
CA GLY A 111 9.89 20.52 -8.32
C GLY A 111 9.07 19.72 -9.34
N PHE A 112 9.37 18.44 -9.58
CA PHE A 112 8.66 17.58 -10.55
C PHE A 112 7.41 16.93 -9.96
N VAL A 113 6.53 17.76 -9.37
CA VAL A 113 5.31 17.29 -8.70
C VAL A 113 4.35 16.61 -9.67
N GLU A 114 4.22 17.12 -10.89
CA GLU A 114 3.33 16.56 -11.93
C GLU A 114 3.71 15.12 -12.31
N LEU A 115 5.01 14.84 -12.48
CA LEU A 115 5.50 13.49 -12.82
C LEU A 115 5.22 12.50 -11.66
N LEU A 116 5.41 12.97 -10.43
CA LEU A 116 5.17 12.19 -9.23
C LEU A 116 3.67 11.91 -9.05
N TYR A 117 2.83 12.93 -9.25
CA TYR A 117 1.39 12.80 -9.21
C TYR A 117 0.88 11.82 -10.28
N ALA A 118 1.33 11.94 -11.53
CA ALA A 118 0.95 11.02 -12.60
C ALA A 118 1.26 9.55 -12.25
N ARG A 119 2.37 9.31 -11.53
CA ARG A 119 2.82 7.97 -11.14
C ARG A 119 2.11 7.41 -9.91
N PHE A 120 1.79 8.24 -8.91
CA PHE A 120 1.22 7.80 -7.63
C PHE A 120 -0.28 8.04 -7.47
N ARG A 121 -0.93 8.81 -8.38
CA ARG A 121 -2.38 9.10 -8.33
C ARG A 121 -3.23 7.84 -8.19
N GLY A 122 -2.83 6.75 -8.83
CA GLY A 122 -3.57 5.48 -8.76
C GLY A 122 -3.67 4.94 -7.33
N ALA A 123 -2.57 4.93 -6.58
CA ALA A 123 -2.57 4.46 -5.19
C ALA A 123 -3.33 5.41 -4.26
N VAL A 124 -3.18 6.73 -4.43
CA VAL A 124 -3.89 7.72 -3.60
C VAL A 124 -5.39 7.66 -3.82
N VAL A 125 -5.84 7.68 -5.08
CA VAL A 125 -7.28 7.64 -5.42
C VAL A 125 -7.91 6.34 -4.96
N THR A 126 -7.25 5.20 -5.21
CA THR A 126 -7.78 3.90 -4.77
C THR A 126 -7.80 3.76 -3.25
N ALA A 127 -6.81 4.30 -2.53
CA ALA A 127 -6.81 4.36 -1.06
C ALA A 127 -7.95 5.20 -0.50
N MET A 128 -8.22 6.37 -1.07
CA MET A 128 -9.33 7.23 -0.63
C MET A 128 -10.70 6.58 -0.87
N ILE A 129 -10.90 5.99 -2.05
CA ILE A 129 -12.14 5.27 -2.37
C ILE A 129 -12.32 4.07 -1.43
N TYR A 130 -11.25 3.31 -1.20
CA TYR A 130 -11.29 2.14 -0.34
C TYR A 130 -11.58 2.50 1.12
N LEU A 131 -10.95 3.53 1.67
CA LEU A 131 -11.21 4.03 3.02
C LEU A 131 -12.66 4.48 3.17
N LEU A 132 -13.18 5.28 2.22
CA LEU A 132 -14.56 5.75 2.26
C LEU A 132 -15.57 4.58 2.25
N LEU A 133 -15.41 3.65 1.31
CA LEU A 133 -16.27 2.47 1.21
C LEU A 133 -16.20 1.61 2.48
N THR A 134 -15.01 1.48 3.05
CA THR A 134 -14.77 0.71 4.28
C THR A 134 -15.49 1.36 5.47
N VAL A 135 -15.31 2.66 5.72
CA VAL A 135 -15.99 3.40 6.80
C VAL A 135 -17.52 3.35 6.62
N CYS A 136 -18.03 3.56 5.40
CA CYS A 136 -19.47 3.49 5.13
C CYS A 136 -20.04 2.10 5.44
N LEU A 137 -19.35 1.04 4.98
CA LEU A 137 -19.78 -0.34 5.22
C LEU A 137 -19.74 -0.70 6.70
N GLN A 138 -18.67 -0.33 7.40
CA GLN A 138 -18.49 -0.61 8.82
C GLN A 138 -19.52 0.13 9.68
N THR A 139 -19.76 1.41 9.40
CA THR A 139 -20.76 2.23 10.12
C THR A 139 -22.14 1.61 9.97
N TRP A 140 -22.55 1.29 8.74
CA TRP A 140 -23.84 0.63 8.48
C TRP A 140 -23.92 -0.73 9.17
N ALA A 141 -22.86 -1.53 9.05
CA ALA A 141 -22.77 -2.86 9.65
C ALA A 141 -22.88 -2.83 11.19
N LEU A 142 -22.36 -1.79 11.84
CA LEU A 142 -22.48 -1.58 13.28
C LEU A 142 -23.88 -1.12 13.66
N THR A 143 -24.47 -0.17 12.94
CA THR A 143 -25.83 0.33 13.22
C THR A 143 -26.86 -0.80 13.22
N GLU A 144 -26.81 -1.71 12.24
CA GLU A 144 -27.75 -2.84 12.16
C GLU A 144 -27.53 -3.90 13.27
N ARG A 145 -26.29 -4.03 13.77
CA ARG A 145 -25.90 -5.14 14.66
C ARG A 145 -25.71 -4.74 16.12
N TRP A 146 -25.78 -3.44 16.43
CA TRP A 146 -25.56 -2.94 17.78
C TRP A 146 -26.59 -3.52 18.76
N ASP A 147 -27.87 -3.45 18.39
CA ASP A 147 -28.97 -3.86 19.27
C ASP A 147 -29.27 -5.36 19.17
N THR A 148 -29.12 -5.96 17.98
CA THR A 148 -29.40 -7.38 17.75
C THR A 148 -28.29 -8.07 16.94
N PRO A 149 -27.20 -8.52 17.56
CA PRO A 149 -26.01 -9.04 16.85
C PRO A 149 -26.27 -10.32 16.04
N LEU A 150 -27.29 -11.10 16.42
CA LEU A 150 -27.66 -12.36 15.76
C LEU A 150 -28.79 -12.21 14.74
N SER A 151 -29.39 -11.02 14.61
CA SER A 151 -30.45 -10.79 13.63
C SER A 151 -29.87 -10.75 12.22
N TYR A 152 -30.38 -11.61 11.34
CA TYR A 152 -29.93 -11.70 9.95
C TYR A 152 -30.73 -10.76 9.06
N SER A 153 -30.49 -9.46 9.21
CA SER A 153 -30.99 -8.42 8.28
C SER A 153 -29.86 -8.00 7.36
N TRP A 154 -29.89 -8.46 6.10
CA TRP A 154 -28.94 -8.07 5.06
C TRP A 154 -29.69 -7.34 3.92
N PRO A 155 -29.87 -6.01 4.04
CA PRO A 155 -30.57 -5.26 3.01
C PRO A 155 -29.76 -5.25 1.71
N THR A 156 -30.46 -5.21 0.57
CA THR A 156 -29.85 -5.25 -0.78
C THR A 156 -28.75 -4.20 -0.95
N PHE A 157 -28.95 -2.99 -0.42
CA PHE A 157 -27.98 -1.90 -0.48
C PHE A 157 -26.68 -2.23 0.27
N MET A 158 -26.76 -2.86 1.45
CA MET A 158 -25.59 -3.31 2.20
C MET A 158 -24.80 -4.36 1.41
N GLY A 159 -25.50 -5.22 0.66
CA GLY A 159 -24.83 -6.20 -0.21
C GLY A 159 -24.11 -5.57 -1.40
N ILE A 160 -24.71 -4.57 -2.05
CA ILE A 160 -24.05 -3.81 -3.12
C ILE A 160 -22.80 -3.11 -2.57
N LEU A 161 -22.94 -2.42 -1.44
CA LEU A 161 -21.83 -1.71 -0.80
C LEU A 161 -20.70 -2.67 -0.39
N TYR A 162 -21.04 -3.84 0.15
CA TYR A 162 -20.07 -4.90 0.46
C TYR A 162 -19.33 -5.35 -0.80
N THR A 163 -20.03 -5.67 -1.89
CA THR A 163 -19.39 -6.09 -3.14
C THR A 163 -18.49 -5.01 -3.73
N LEU A 164 -18.93 -3.75 -3.70
CA LEU A 164 -18.12 -2.61 -4.15
C LEU A 164 -16.86 -2.43 -3.30
N GLN A 165 -16.97 -2.53 -1.98
CA GLN A 165 -15.84 -2.44 -1.05
C GLN A 165 -14.83 -3.57 -1.32
N ARG A 166 -15.29 -4.80 -1.58
CA ARG A 166 -14.40 -5.92 -1.93
C ARG A 166 -13.68 -5.68 -3.26
N ALA A 167 -14.39 -5.20 -4.29
CA ALA A 167 -13.77 -4.87 -5.57
C ALA A 167 -12.72 -3.75 -5.40
N ALA A 168 -13.07 -2.68 -4.68
CA ALA A 168 -12.16 -1.57 -4.40
C ALA A 168 -10.91 -2.02 -3.63
N SER A 169 -11.06 -2.97 -2.69
CA SER A 169 -9.93 -3.52 -1.93
C SER A 169 -8.90 -4.18 -2.85
N CYS A 170 -9.32 -4.96 -3.85
CA CYS A 170 -8.41 -5.59 -4.81
C CYS A 170 -7.61 -4.55 -5.60
N PHE A 171 -8.28 -3.49 -6.08
CA PHE A 171 -7.62 -2.40 -6.79
C PHE A 171 -6.65 -1.63 -5.88
N HIS A 172 -7.06 -1.35 -4.65
CA HIS A 172 -6.22 -0.68 -3.66
C HIS A 172 -4.95 -1.49 -3.39
N TYR A 173 -5.05 -2.79 -3.06
CA TYR A 173 -3.89 -3.61 -2.76
C TYR A 173 -2.92 -3.72 -3.94
N TYR A 174 -3.44 -3.83 -5.16
CA TYR A 174 -2.61 -3.86 -6.37
C TYR A 174 -1.89 -2.52 -6.59
N CYS A 175 -2.62 -1.41 -6.61
CA CYS A 175 -2.06 -0.08 -6.84
C CYS A 175 -1.08 0.32 -5.73
N TYR A 176 -1.42 0.03 -4.47
CA TYR A 176 -0.59 0.34 -3.32
C TYR A 176 0.71 -0.48 -3.33
N LYS A 177 0.66 -1.80 -3.56
CA LYS A 177 1.85 -2.66 -3.73
C LYS A 177 2.77 -2.13 -4.84
N LYS A 178 2.20 -1.76 -5.99
CA LYS A 178 2.97 -1.19 -7.11
C LYS A 178 3.67 0.12 -6.71
N SER A 179 2.98 0.98 -5.97
CA SER A 179 3.53 2.26 -5.53
C SER A 179 4.65 2.11 -4.49
N ILE A 180 4.50 1.25 -3.49
CA ILE A 180 5.56 1.06 -2.48
C ILE A 180 6.83 0.45 -3.07
N LEU A 181 6.70 -0.49 -4.03
CA LEU A 181 7.85 -1.04 -4.74
C LEU A 181 8.55 0.03 -5.60
N CYS A 182 7.78 0.93 -6.22
CA CYS A 182 8.33 2.03 -6.99
C CYS A 182 9.07 3.06 -6.12
N LEU A 183 8.65 3.25 -4.86
CA LEU A 183 9.31 4.16 -3.91
C LEU A 183 10.62 3.61 -3.36
N THR A 184 10.82 2.29 -3.41
CA THR A 184 12.07 1.62 -3.01
C THR A 184 13.14 1.71 -4.11
N ASP A 185 12.80 2.12 -5.34
CA ASP A 185 13.78 2.23 -6.42
C ASP A 185 14.83 3.33 -6.09
N PRO A 186 16.12 2.97 -5.95
CA PRO A 186 17.18 3.93 -5.62
C PRO A 186 17.33 5.04 -6.68
N ARG A 187 16.88 4.82 -7.92
CA ARG A 187 16.93 5.82 -9.00
C ARG A 187 16.13 7.08 -8.68
N LEU A 188 15.09 6.98 -7.86
CA LEU A 188 14.29 8.13 -7.42
C LEU A 188 15.06 9.12 -6.54
N TYR A 189 16.23 8.71 -6.03
CA TYR A 189 17.08 9.47 -5.12
C TYR A 189 18.47 9.76 -5.73
N ASP A 190 18.68 9.44 -7.00
CA ASP A 190 19.92 9.74 -7.72
C ASP A 190 19.79 11.05 -8.53
N ASP A 191 20.58 12.04 -8.17
CA ASP A 191 20.56 13.38 -8.78
C ASP A 191 20.94 13.35 -10.27
N ASN A 192 21.76 12.36 -10.69
CA ASN A 192 22.17 12.21 -12.09
C ASN A 192 20.99 11.80 -12.98
N TRP A 193 20.16 10.86 -12.51
CA TRP A 193 18.96 10.42 -13.22
C TRP A 193 17.94 11.55 -13.34
N ILE A 194 17.73 12.32 -12.27
CA ILE A 194 16.84 13.49 -12.28
C ILE A 194 17.32 14.48 -13.35
N THR A 195 18.62 14.82 -13.34
CA THR A 195 19.19 15.77 -14.30
C THR A 195 18.99 15.35 -15.76
N GLN A 196 19.00 14.05 -16.05
CA GLN A 196 18.72 13.54 -17.39
C GLN A 196 17.23 13.70 -17.78
N GLN A 197 16.30 13.38 -16.88
CA GLN A 197 14.86 13.59 -17.13
C GLN A 197 14.51 15.08 -17.33
N ILE A 198 15.19 15.99 -16.63
CA ILE A 198 15.06 17.44 -16.84
C ILE A 198 15.49 17.84 -18.26
N ARG A 199 16.55 17.22 -18.78
CA ARG A 199 17.04 17.50 -20.14
C ARG A 199 16.11 16.98 -21.22
N GLU A 200 15.45 15.85 -20.99
CA GLU A 200 14.51 15.23 -21.95
C GLU A 200 13.13 15.90 -21.99
N SER A 201 12.76 16.61 -20.92
CA SER A 201 11.48 17.33 -20.81
C SER A 201 11.54 18.81 -21.25
N ARG A 202 12.72 19.28 -21.66
CA ARG A 202 12.97 20.62 -22.21
C ARG A 202 13.14 20.55 -23.73
#